data_AF-A0A653DX42-F1
#
_entry.id   AF-A0A653DX42-F1
#
_cell.length_a   1.000
_cell.length_b   1.000
_cell.length_c   1.000
_cell.angle_alpha   90.00
_cell.angle_beta   90.00
_cell.angle_gamma   90.00
#
_symmetry.space_group_name_H-M   'P 1'
#
loop_
_entity.id
_entity.type
_entity.pdbx_description
1 polymer ?
#
loop_
_entity_poly.entity_id
_entity_poly.type
_entity_poly.pdbx_seq_one_letter_code
_entity_poly.pdbx_strand_id
1 'polypeptide(L)'
;MNLSRLKIPKFRGFATAIHTPEQNEYTSKPHYPPIEDLSFRERIKRKKGALHEEIRNVKTVEEKQIKLNMPKYWGFKCYMVDEEYCPYNNLPLAQHITRTHLKSERNLPELYDSLDVSNLASQLNNEVEETVLIEAEGYRKKVKDKLLGTEDGEDFASALTKGINRVIMNHLSKQYSHILEAQVDFEPRIESTWYAGGMNPPENIRRLRDGRAWSREYKDDPTDRIMVFLGSPILTLRSVQPLPMVMSNSELESSSLELPEWKFDPRVVGTQTEQNRRIVNVPGTVLKTM
;
A
#
# COMPACT_ATOMS: atom_id res chain seq x y z
N MET A 1 32.37 25.89 63.44
CA MET A 1 31.23 24.95 63.47
C MET A 1 30.38 25.17 62.23
N ASN A 2 30.37 24.22 61.29
CA ASN A 2 29.16 23.79 60.58
C ASN A 2 29.53 22.61 59.68
N LEU A 3 29.11 21.42 60.13
CA LEU A 3 29.33 20.14 59.48
C LEU A 3 28.39 19.98 58.28
N SER A 4 29.00 19.55 57.19
CA SER A 4 28.44 19.00 55.96
C SER A 4 27.18 18.15 56.16
N ARG A 5 26.08 18.51 55.47
CA ARG A 5 24.95 17.61 55.23
C ARG A 5 25.25 16.71 54.03
N LEU A 6 25.80 15.53 54.32
CA LEU A 6 25.88 14.40 53.38
C LEU A 6 24.46 13.95 53.02
N LYS A 7 24.12 13.95 51.72
CA LYS A 7 22.89 13.35 51.20
C LYS A 7 23.11 11.84 51.07
N ILE A 8 22.44 11.07 51.91
CA ILE A 8 22.42 9.60 51.87
C ILE A 8 21.66 9.16 50.60
N PRO A 9 22.19 8.24 49.78
CA PRO A 9 21.45 7.71 48.64
C PRO A 9 20.33 6.79 49.12
N LYS A 10 19.10 7.03 48.64
CA LYS A 10 17.96 6.14 48.87
C LYS A 10 18.22 4.81 48.16
N PHE A 11 18.58 3.78 48.92
CA PHE A 11 18.57 2.40 48.43
C PHE A 11 17.14 2.06 48.00
N ARG A 12 16.95 1.71 46.71
CA ARG A 12 15.74 1.07 46.24
C ARG A 12 15.72 -0.33 46.87
N GLY A 13 14.75 -0.58 47.75
CA GLY A 13 14.51 -1.92 48.27
C GLY A 13 14.25 -2.87 47.11
N PHE A 14 15.00 -3.96 47.04
CA PHE A 14 14.67 -5.09 46.20
C PHE A 14 13.38 -5.69 46.77
N ALA A 15 12.25 -5.46 46.10
CA ALA A 15 11.03 -6.20 46.38
C ALA A 15 11.27 -7.65 45.97
N THR A 16 11.64 -8.50 46.91
CA THR A 16 11.54 -9.95 46.75
C THR A 16 10.05 -10.27 46.72
N ALA A 17 9.51 -10.53 45.52
CA ALA A 17 8.20 -11.17 45.40
C ALA A 17 8.28 -12.51 46.14
N ILE A 18 7.50 -12.63 47.22
CA ILE A 18 7.27 -13.89 47.90
C ILE A 18 6.52 -14.76 46.89
N HIS A 19 7.19 -15.78 46.37
CA HIS A 19 6.55 -16.84 45.61
C HIS A 19 5.49 -17.50 46.50
N THR A 20 4.22 -17.35 46.14
CA THR A 20 3.14 -18.15 46.71
C THR A 20 3.36 -19.60 46.29
N PRO A 21 3.55 -20.57 47.20
CA PRO A 21 3.83 -21.95 46.86
C PRO A 21 2.51 -22.68 46.58
N GLU A 22 1.87 -22.37 45.46
CA GLU A 22 0.67 -23.08 45.00
C GLU A 22 0.86 -23.65 43.60
N GLN A 23 1.95 -24.37 43.35
CA GLN A 23 2.05 -25.30 42.22
C GLN A 23 2.83 -26.54 42.65
N ASN A 24 2.23 -27.73 42.47
CA ASN A 24 2.93 -29.01 42.54
C ASN A 24 4.01 -29.01 41.43
N GLU A 25 5.24 -28.62 41.77
CA GLU A 25 6.38 -28.53 40.84
C GLU A 25 6.84 -29.90 40.31
N TYR A 26 6.33 -31.01 40.86
CA TYR A 26 6.72 -32.35 40.47
C TYR A 26 5.77 -32.93 39.42
N THR A 27 6.08 -32.70 38.14
CA THR A 27 5.43 -33.38 37.01
C THR A 27 6.28 -34.58 36.60
N SER A 28 5.68 -35.75 36.33
CA SER A 28 6.39 -37.00 35.99
C SER A 28 7.22 -36.92 34.70
N LYS A 29 6.96 -35.91 33.84
CA LYS A 29 7.79 -35.52 32.72
C LYS A 29 8.28 -34.09 32.92
N PRO A 30 9.59 -33.82 32.81
CA PRO A 30 10.10 -32.45 32.91
C PRO A 30 9.57 -31.63 31.73
N HIS A 31 8.88 -30.53 32.02
CA HIS A 31 8.44 -29.56 31.02
C HIS A 31 9.46 -28.42 30.98
N TYR A 32 10.47 -28.53 30.12
CA TYR A 32 11.44 -27.46 29.93
C TYR A 32 10.81 -26.32 29.10
N PRO A 33 11.13 -25.06 29.42
CA PRO A 33 10.74 -23.96 28.57
C PRO A 33 11.44 -24.08 27.20
N PRO A 34 10.85 -23.50 26.13
CA PRO A 34 11.53 -23.39 24.84
C PRO A 34 12.88 -22.69 24.98
N ILE A 35 13.90 -23.19 24.29
CA ILE A 35 15.21 -22.54 24.26
C ILE A 35 15.08 -21.27 23.43
N GLU A 36 15.24 -20.11 24.08
CA GLU A 36 15.16 -18.81 23.42
C GLU A 36 16.54 -18.20 23.21
N ASP A 37 16.82 -17.74 22.00
CA ASP A 37 17.98 -16.86 21.77
C ASP A 37 17.72 -15.49 22.43
N LEU A 38 18.69 -15.06 23.24
CA LEU A 38 18.68 -13.79 23.98
C LEU A 38 19.39 -12.66 23.21
N SER A 39 19.91 -12.95 22.01
CA SER A 39 20.50 -11.94 21.12
C SER A 39 19.50 -10.81 20.83
N PHE A 40 20.03 -9.61 20.65
CA PHE A 40 19.18 -8.42 20.45
C PHE A 40 18.28 -8.55 19.21
N ARG A 41 18.80 -9.13 18.12
CA ARG A 41 18.05 -9.34 16.87
C ARG A 41 16.88 -10.31 17.08
N GLU A 42 17.12 -11.45 17.71
CA GLU A 42 16.05 -12.41 17.98
C GLU A 42 15.02 -11.87 18.96
N ARG A 43 15.43 -11.05 19.94
CA ARG A 43 14.48 -10.32 20.81
C ARG A 43 13.61 -9.33 20.04
N ILE A 44 14.17 -8.56 19.10
CA ILE A 44 13.37 -7.68 18.22
C ILE A 44 12.43 -8.50 17.35
N LYS A 45 12.93 -9.58 16.75
CA LYS A 45 12.14 -10.46 15.88
C LYS A 45 10.96 -11.07 16.63
N ARG A 46 11.18 -11.56 17.86
CA ARG A 46 10.11 -12.07 18.73
C ARG A 46 9.07 -11.01 19.05
N LYS A 47 9.49 -9.77 19.36
CA LYS A 47 8.56 -8.66 19.57
C LYS A 47 7.74 -8.32 18.32
N LYS A 48 8.37 -8.30 17.15
CA LYS A 48 7.68 -8.11 15.86
C LYS A 48 6.70 -9.26 15.57
N GLY A 49 7.11 -10.49 15.86
CA GLY A 49 6.28 -11.69 15.72
C GLY A 49 5.05 -11.65 16.62
N ALA A 50 5.22 -11.32 17.90
CA ALA A 50 4.12 -11.17 18.85
C ALA A 50 3.12 -10.09 18.39
N LEU A 51 3.61 -8.94 17.91
CA LEU A 51 2.74 -7.90 17.33
C LEU A 51 2.00 -8.40 16.09
N HIS A 52 2.67 -9.16 15.21
CA HIS A 52 2.05 -9.72 14.02
C HIS A 52 0.94 -10.72 14.37
N GLU A 53 1.17 -11.60 15.35
CA GLU A 53 0.16 -12.51 15.87
C GLU A 53 -1.02 -11.75 16.49
N GLU A 54 -0.74 -10.67 17.22
CA GLU A 54 -1.77 -9.81 17.82
C GLU A 54 -2.68 -9.15 16.78
N ILE A 55 -2.11 -8.75 15.63
CA ILE A 55 -2.84 -8.21 14.47
C ILE A 55 -3.57 -9.33 13.72
N ARG A 56 -2.94 -10.49 13.56
CA ARG A 56 -3.53 -11.67 12.89
C ARG A 56 -4.80 -12.14 13.59
N ASN A 57 -4.79 -12.13 14.92
CA ASN A 57 -5.90 -12.61 15.77
C ASN A 57 -7.09 -11.63 15.85
N VAL A 58 -6.99 -10.44 15.25
CA VAL A 58 -8.10 -9.49 15.16
C VAL A 58 -9.17 -10.01 14.20
N LYS A 59 -10.45 -9.83 14.56
CA LYS A 59 -11.57 -10.39 13.81
C LYS A 59 -11.94 -9.56 12.59
N THR A 60 -12.07 -8.23 12.75
CA THR A 60 -12.55 -7.35 11.68
C THR A 60 -11.41 -6.64 10.96
N VAL A 61 -11.68 -6.16 9.75
CA VAL A 61 -10.70 -5.43 8.93
C VAL A 61 -10.46 -4.04 9.51
N GLU A 62 -11.49 -3.40 10.05
CA GLU A 62 -11.46 -2.07 10.65
C GLU A 62 -10.58 -2.07 11.91
N GLU A 63 -10.76 -3.07 12.78
CA GLU A 63 -9.91 -3.23 13.96
C GLU A 63 -8.46 -3.50 13.56
N LYS A 64 -8.21 -4.27 12.49
CA LYS A 64 -6.84 -4.48 11.97
C LYS A 64 -6.22 -3.16 11.52
N GLN A 65 -6.97 -2.32 10.81
CA GLN A 65 -6.50 -1.00 10.38
C GLN A 65 -6.18 -0.08 11.56
N ILE A 66 -6.98 -0.12 12.62
CA ILE A 66 -6.71 0.62 13.87
C ILE A 66 -5.44 0.09 14.52
N LYS A 67 -5.30 -1.23 14.68
CA LYS A 67 -4.12 -1.85 15.29
C LYS A 67 -2.83 -1.55 14.54
N LEU A 68 -2.85 -1.51 13.20
CA LEU A 68 -1.70 -1.11 12.39
C LEU A 68 -1.21 0.31 12.70
N ASN A 69 -2.11 1.20 13.11
CA ASN A 69 -1.78 2.58 13.46
C ASN A 69 -1.41 2.80 14.94
N MET A 70 -1.76 1.87 15.84
CA MET A 70 -1.49 2.00 17.28
C MET A 70 -0.03 2.27 17.66
N PRO A 71 1.01 1.72 17.00
CA PRO A 71 2.40 1.95 17.37
C PRO A 71 2.84 3.43 17.31
N LYS A 72 2.16 4.27 16.52
CA LYS A 72 2.45 5.69 16.39
C LYS A 72 1.17 6.51 16.33
N TYR A 73 0.76 7.06 17.47
CA TYR A 73 -0.43 7.90 17.58
C TYR A 73 -0.47 9.08 16.59
N TRP A 74 0.67 9.75 16.41
CA TRP A 74 0.81 10.90 15.50
C TRP A 74 1.03 10.52 14.04
N GLY A 75 1.06 9.23 13.70
CA GLY A 75 1.31 8.75 12.34
C GLY A 75 2.78 8.49 12.03
N PHE A 76 3.04 8.27 10.74
CA PHE A 76 4.28 7.77 10.19
C PHE A 76 4.88 8.78 9.21
N LYS A 77 6.20 8.69 9.03
CA LYS A 77 6.85 9.32 7.88
C LYS A 77 6.65 8.39 6.68
N CYS A 78 5.99 8.89 5.65
CA CYS A 78 5.62 8.14 4.46
C CYS A 78 6.26 8.75 3.22
N TYR A 79 6.50 7.92 2.21
CA TYR A 79 6.90 8.31 0.87
C TYR A 79 5.67 8.25 -0.02
N MET A 80 5.37 9.35 -0.68
CA MET A 80 4.14 9.54 -1.42
C MET A 80 4.36 9.12 -2.87
N VAL A 81 3.58 8.14 -3.31
CA VAL A 81 3.46 7.71 -4.70
C VAL A 81 2.12 8.26 -5.18
N ASP A 82 2.17 9.39 -5.87
CA ASP A 82 0.97 10.06 -6.37
C ASP A 82 0.68 9.61 -7.81
N GLU A 83 -0.59 9.57 -8.18
CA GLU A 83 -1.04 9.34 -9.55
C GLU A 83 -0.67 10.52 -10.47
N GLU A 84 -0.80 11.75 -9.96
CA GLU A 84 -0.56 12.98 -10.73
C GLU A 84 0.94 13.35 -10.83
N TYR A 85 1.76 12.79 -9.93
CA TYR A 85 3.18 13.12 -9.83
C TYR A 85 4.08 11.91 -10.08
N CYS A 86 4.65 11.86 -11.29
CA CYS A 86 5.66 10.86 -11.67
C CYS A 86 7.04 11.52 -11.86
N PRO A 87 8.00 11.29 -10.95
CA PRO A 87 9.35 11.81 -11.11
C PRO A 87 10.12 11.18 -12.30
N TYR A 88 11.18 11.86 -12.73
CA TYR A 88 12.03 11.37 -13.81
C TYR A 88 12.72 10.05 -13.45
N ASN A 89 12.72 9.10 -14.39
CA ASN A 89 13.34 7.77 -14.24
C ASN A 89 12.86 6.99 -13.00
N ASN A 90 11.57 7.10 -12.67
CA ASN A 90 10.97 6.45 -11.50
C ASN A 90 10.68 4.94 -11.71
N LEU A 91 10.75 4.42 -12.94
CA LEU A 91 10.39 3.04 -13.25
C LEU A 91 11.17 1.98 -12.43
N PRO A 92 12.51 2.05 -12.29
CA PRO A 92 13.25 1.08 -11.49
C PRO A 92 12.87 1.13 -10.00
N LEU A 93 12.59 2.33 -9.47
CA LEU A 93 12.11 2.49 -8.11
C LEU A 93 10.70 1.88 -7.97
N ALA A 94 9.78 2.21 -8.88
CA ALA A 94 8.42 1.70 -8.89
C ALA A 94 8.40 0.16 -8.87
N GLN A 95 9.10 -0.48 -9.81
CA GLN A 95 9.24 -1.94 -9.89
C GLN A 95 9.85 -2.54 -8.62
N HIS A 96 10.83 -1.87 -8.01
CA HIS A 96 11.43 -2.32 -6.75
C HIS A 96 10.44 -2.25 -5.56
N ILE A 97 9.70 -1.15 -5.42
CA ILE A 97 8.81 -0.93 -4.27
C ILE A 97 7.51 -1.73 -4.37
N THR A 98 7.02 -2.01 -5.58
CA THR A 98 5.83 -2.84 -5.82
C THR A 98 6.19 -4.31 -6.04
N ARG A 99 7.47 -4.63 -6.24
CA ARG A 99 7.96 -5.97 -6.61
C ARG A 99 7.28 -6.47 -7.90
N THR A 100 7.19 -5.58 -8.90
CA THR A 100 6.58 -5.89 -10.20
C THR A 100 7.61 -5.95 -11.31
N HIS A 101 7.37 -6.83 -12.28
CA HIS A 101 8.15 -6.94 -13.50
C HIS A 101 7.32 -6.40 -14.67
N LEU A 102 7.93 -5.54 -15.50
CA LEU A 102 7.26 -4.96 -16.67
C LEU A 102 7.59 -5.82 -17.89
N LYS A 103 6.61 -6.52 -18.44
CA LYS A 103 6.74 -7.13 -19.77
C LYS A 103 6.64 -6.04 -20.83
N SER A 104 7.67 -5.92 -21.65
CA SER A 104 7.75 -4.91 -22.73
C SER A 104 7.08 -5.36 -24.04
N GLU A 105 6.39 -6.50 -24.01
CA GLU A 105 5.60 -7.00 -25.13
C GLU A 105 4.47 -6.01 -25.44
N ARG A 106 4.28 -5.68 -26.73
CA ARG A 106 3.23 -4.73 -27.14
C ARG A 106 1.83 -5.34 -27.13
N ASN A 107 1.73 -6.66 -27.02
CA ASN A 107 0.47 -7.38 -27.13
C ASN A 107 -0.20 -7.49 -25.76
N LEU A 108 -1.53 -7.60 -25.78
CA LEU A 108 -2.30 -7.94 -24.59
C LEU A 108 -2.03 -9.39 -24.18
N PRO A 109 -2.33 -9.77 -22.93
CA PRO A 109 -2.25 -11.16 -22.51
C PRO A 109 -3.08 -12.10 -23.39
N GLU A 110 -2.59 -13.31 -23.64
CA GLU A 110 -3.21 -14.33 -24.51
C GLU A 110 -4.68 -14.63 -24.16
N LEU A 111 -5.05 -14.45 -22.89
CA LEU A 111 -6.43 -14.57 -22.42
C LEU A 111 -7.41 -13.77 -23.28
N TYR A 112 -7.01 -12.59 -23.74
CA TYR A 112 -7.87 -11.68 -24.49
C TYR A 112 -7.94 -12.00 -25.99
N ASP A 113 -7.02 -12.81 -26.54
CA ASP A 113 -7.05 -13.19 -27.96
C ASP A 113 -8.25 -14.09 -28.31
N SER A 114 -8.82 -14.75 -27.30
CA SER A 114 -9.98 -15.62 -27.43
C SER A 114 -11.32 -14.87 -27.55
N LEU A 115 -11.35 -13.55 -27.30
CA LEU A 115 -12.58 -12.76 -27.27
C LEU A 115 -12.87 -12.15 -28.64
N ASP A 116 -13.95 -12.59 -29.29
CA ASP A 116 -14.44 -11.93 -30.50
C ASP A 116 -15.33 -10.72 -30.13
N VAL A 117 -14.74 -9.54 -30.26
CA VAL A 117 -15.40 -8.25 -29.95
C VAL A 117 -15.85 -7.51 -31.22
N SER A 118 -15.66 -8.11 -32.41
CA SER A 118 -15.84 -7.41 -33.69
C SER A 118 -17.28 -6.93 -33.91
N ASN A 119 -18.27 -7.77 -33.60
CA ASN A 119 -19.68 -7.44 -33.71
C ASN A 119 -20.07 -6.32 -32.72
N LEU A 120 -19.63 -6.43 -31.46
CA LEU A 120 -19.89 -5.40 -30.45
C LEU A 120 -19.27 -4.05 -30.84
N ALA A 121 -18.03 -4.05 -31.34
CA ALA A 121 -17.37 -2.84 -31.81
C ALA A 121 -18.15 -2.17 -32.94
N SER A 122 -18.64 -2.96 -33.92
CA SER A 122 -19.43 -2.42 -35.03
C SER A 122 -20.74 -1.75 -34.58
N GLN A 123 -21.37 -2.27 -33.53
CA GLN A 123 -22.59 -1.70 -32.95
C GLN A 123 -22.31 -0.43 -32.14
N LEU A 124 -21.18 -0.40 -31.42
CA LEU A 124 -20.80 0.71 -30.57
C LEU A 124 -20.21 1.90 -31.32
N ASN A 125 -19.58 1.67 -32.49
CA ASN A 125 -18.84 2.70 -33.21
C ASN A 125 -19.63 3.99 -33.42
N ASN A 126 -20.89 3.88 -33.88
CA ASN A 126 -21.72 5.06 -34.16
C ASN A 126 -22.06 5.84 -32.88
N GLU A 127 -22.41 5.15 -31.79
CA GLU A 127 -22.76 5.80 -30.52
C GLU A 127 -21.54 6.41 -29.82
N VAL A 128 -20.38 5.75 -29.94
CA VAL A 128 -19.11 6.28 -29.42
C VAL A 128 -18.70 7.53 -30.21
N GLU A 129 -18.80 7.50 -31.54
CA GLU A 129 -18.53 8.67 -32.39
C GLU A 129 -19.45 9.85 -32.04
N GLU A 130 -20.75 9.60 -31.89
CA GLU A 130 -21.72 10.62 -31.48
C GLU A 130 -21.37 11.19 -30.10
N THR A 131 -21.00 10.35 -29.14
CA THR A 131 -20.59 10.79 -27.80
C THR A 131 -19.35 11.67 -27.85
N VAL A 132 -18.35 11.29 -28.65
CA VAL A 132 -17.12 12.09 -28.84
C VAL A 132 -17.46 13.46 -29.44
N LEU A 133 -18.33 13.51 -30.45
CA LEU A 133 -18.75 14.75 -31.09
C LEU A 133 -19.50 15.68 -30.13
N ILE A 134 -20.44 15.14 -29.36
CA ILE A 134 -21.23 15.92 -28.38
C ILE A 134 -20.32 16.55 -27.34
N GLU A 135 -19.42 15.76 -26.74
CA GLU A 135 -18.50 16.27 -25.71
C GLU A 135 -17.51 17.28 -26.28
N ALA A 136 -16.99 17.03 -27.50
CA ALA A 136 -16.05 17.94 -28.16
C ALA A 136 -16.71 19.28 -28.53
N GLU A 137 -17.95 19.27 -29.03
CA GLU A 137 -18.71 20.48 -29.29
C GLU A 137 -19.05 21.24 -28.00
N GLY A 138 -19.45 20.51 -26.95
CA GLY A 138 -19.70 21.07 -25.63
C GLY A 138 -18.48 21.78 -25.07
N TYR A 139 -17.32 21.13 -25.14
CA TYR A 139 -16.04 21.71 -24.74
C TYR A 139 -15.70 22.97 -25.55
N ARG A 140 -15.82 22.90 -26.89
CA ARG A 140 -15.54 24.04 -27.77
C ARG A 140 -16.40 25.25 -27.45
N LYS A 141 -17.69 25.06 -27.12
CA LYS A 141 -18.59 26.15 -26.71
C LYS A 141 -18.12 26.79 -25.41
N LYS A 142 -17.81 25.97 -24.39
CA LYS A 142 -17.30 26.46 -23.09
C LYS A 142 -15.98 27.24 -23.23
N VAL A 143 -15.06 26.78 -24.08
CA VAL A 143 -13.82 27.52 -24.40
C VAL A 143 -14.12 28.85 -25.08
N LYS A 144 -15.04 28.86 -26.07
CA LYS A 144 -15.44 30.09 -26.78
C LYS A 144 -16.07 31.12 -25.84
N ASP A 145 -16.86 30.66 -24.88
CA ASP A 145 -17.53 31.50 -23.89
C ASP A 145 -16.59 31.93 -22.74
N LYS A 146 -15.29 31.58 -22.81
CA LYS A 146 -14.26 31.84 -21.78
C LYS A 146 -14.64 31.33 -20.40
N LEU A 147 -15.43 30.25 -20.36
CA LEU A 147 -15.83 29.59 -19.11
C LEU A 147 -14.76 28.64 -18.59
N LEU A 148 -13.67 28.45 -19.35
CA LEU A 148 -12.63 27.43 -19.15
C LEU A 148 -11.23 28.08 -19.15
N GLY A 149 -10.38 27.68 -18.19
CA GLY A 149 -8.97 28.07 -18.00
C GLY A 149 -7.91 27.14 -18.64
N THR A 150 -6.93 26.67 -17.87
CA THR A 150 -5.87 25.72 -18.31
C THR A 150 -6.05 24.31 -17.75
N GLU A 151 -6.92 24.13 -16.76
CA GLU A 151 -7.24 22.85 -16.10
C GLU A 151 -8.36 22.07 -16.84
N ASP A 152 -8.94 22.64 -17.90
CA ASP A 152 -10.18 22.11 -18.49
C ASP A 152 -9.99 20.93 -19.44
N GLY A 153 -8.74 20.61 -19.78
CA GLY A 153 -8.43 19.39 -20.52
C GLY A 153 -8.85 18.15 -19.72
N GLU A 154 -8.72 18.21 -18.38
CA GLU A 154 -9.13 17.15 -17.48
C GLU A 154 -10.66 17.05 -17.38
N ASP A 155 -11.36 18.19 -17.36
CA ASP A 155 -12.83 18.22 -17.40
C ASP A 155 -13.37 17.58 -18.68
N PHE A 156 -12.76 17.87 -19.83
CA PHE A 156 -13.12 17.24 -21.10
C PHE A 156 -12.83 15.74 -21.07
N ALA A 157 -11.64 15.33 -20.64
CA ALA A 157 -11.27 13.92 -20.53
C ALA A 157 -12.20 13.16 -19.58
N SER A 158 -12.59 13.79 -18.47
CA SER A 158 -13.52 13.26 -17.47
C SER A 158 -14.91 13.08 -18.06
N ALA A 159 -15.48 14.11 -18.69
CA ALA A 159 -16.78 14.04 -19.36
C ALA A 159 -16.81 12.98 -20.46
N LEU A 160 -15.78 12.95 -21.31
CA LEU A 160 -15.64 11.97 -22.39
C LEU A 160 -15.56 10.54 -21.86
N THR A 161 -14.73 10.29 -20.85
CA THR A 161 -14.57 8.97 -20.23
C THR A 161 -15.89 8.49 -19.62
N LYS A 162 -16.60 9.38 -18.92
CA LYS A 162 -17.93 9.09 -18.32
C LYS A 162 -18.97 8.78 -19.41
N GLY A 163 -18.97 9.54 -20.51
CA GLY A 163 -19.84 9.32 -21.66
C GLY A 163 -19.60 7.98 -22.35
N ILE A 164 -18.33 7.68 -22.68
CA ILE A 164 -17.95 6.42 -23.33
C ILE A 164 -18.29 5.23 -22.42
N ASN A 165 -17.98 5.30 -21.12
CA ASN A 165 -18.32 4.23 -20.18
C ASN A 165 -19.83 3.98 -20.13
N ARG A 166 -20.65 5.03 -20.15
CA ARG A 166 -22.12 4.90 -20.18
C ARG A 166 -22.59 4.15 -21.42
N VAL A 167 -22.08 4.48 -22.60
CA VAL A 167 -22.43 3.79 -23.85
C VAL A 167 -22.05 2.31 -23.75
N ILE A 168 -20.81 2.00 -23.38
CA ILE A 168 -20.32 0.62 -23.26
C ILE A 168 -21.17 -0.18 -22.26
N MET A 169 -21.42 0.36 -21.08
CA MET A 169 -22.20 -0.32 -20.02
C MET A 169 -23.64 -0.59 -20.43
N ASN A 170 -24.29 0.33 -21.16
CA ASN A 170 -25.67 0.15 -21.62
C ASN A 170 -25.81 -0.99 -22.65
N HIS A 171 -24.79 -1.24 -23.46
CA HIS A 171 -24.80 -2.36 -24.41
C HIS A 171 -24.39 -3.67 -23.75
N LEU A 172 -23.32 -3.65 -22.95
CA LEU A 172 -22.83 -4.85 -22.27
C LEU A 172 -23.81 -5.40 -21.24
N SER A 173 -24.52 -4.54 -20.50
CA SER A 173 -25.52 -4.96 -19.50
C SER A 173 -26.71 -5.73 -20.10
N LYS A 174 -27.01 -5.53 -21.39
CA LYS A 174 -28.05 -6.30 -22.10
C LYS A 174 -27.63 -7.74 -22.39
N GLN A 175 -26.32 -7.96 -22.57
CA GLN A 175 -25.75 -9.25 -22.95
C GLN A 175 -25.23 -10.03 -21.73
N TYR A 176 -24.78 -9.31 -20.71
CA TYR A 176 -24.07 -9.87 -19.56
C TYR A 176 -24.67 -9.38 -18.24
N SER A 177 -25.31 -10.30 -17.51
CA SER A 177 -25.94 -9.99 -16.21
C SER A 177 -24.95 -9.51 -15.16
N HIS A 178 -23.72 -10.02 -15.16
CA HIS A 178 -22.69 -9.63 -14.19
C HIS A 178 -22.26 -8.15 -14.33
N ILE A 179 -22.48 -7.54 -15.50
CA ILE A 179 -22.22 -6.12 -15.74
C ILE A 179 -23.33 -5.25 -15.15
N LEU A 180 -24.56 -5.75 -15.09
CA LEU A 180 -25.69 -5.04 -14.47
C LEU A 180 -25.47 -4.84 -12.96
N GLU A 181 -24.80 -5.78 -12.30
CA GLU A 181 -24.45 -5.71 -10.88
C GLU A 181 -23.16 -4.90 -10.61
N ALA A 182 -22.45 -4.48 -11.66
CA ALA A 182 -21.22 -3.72 -11.49
C ALA A 182 -21.52 -2.28 -11.01
N GLN A 183 -20.75 -1.82 -10.04
CA GLN A 183 -20.83 -0.48 -9.52
C GLN A 183 -19.82 0.42 -10.24
N VAL A 184 -20.28 1.58 -10.71
CA VAL A 184 -19.45 2.63 -11.28
C VAL A 184 -19.30 3.74 -10.25
N ASP A 185 -18.06 4.00 -9.83
CA ASP A 185 -17.73 5.14 -8.98
C ASP A 185 -16.91 6.16 -9.78
N PHE A 186 -17.24 7.44 -9.60
CA PHE A 186 -16.52 8.56 -10.22
C PHE A 186 -15.62 9.23 -9.18
N GLU A 187 -14.38 9.54 -9.57
CA GLU A 187 -13.37 10.17 -8.70
C GLU A 187 -13.27 9.50 -7.31
N PRO A 188 -13.19 8.16 -7.22
CA PRO A 188 -13.13 7.48 -5.94
C PRO A 188 -11.76 7.68 -5.30
N ARG A 189 -11.73 7.83 -3.98
CA ARG A 189 -10.49 7.91 -3.22
C ARG A 189 -9.86 6.54 -3.08
N ILE A 190 -8.77 6.29 -3.80
CA ILE A 190 -7.96 5.09 -3.66
C ILE A 190 -6.71 5.41 -2.86
N GLU A 191 -6.53 4.73 -1.74
CA GLU A 191 -5.31 4.82 -0.96
C GLU A 191 -4.80 3.43 -0.60
N SER A 192 -3.50 3.23 -0.70
CA SER A 192 -2.87 2.02 -0.17
C SER A 192 -1.54 2.32 0.50
N THR A 193 -1.25 1.62 1.57
CA THR A 193 -0.03 1.79 2.36
C THR A 193 0.67 0.46 2.55
N TRP A 194 1.96 0.39 2.22
CA TRP A 194 2.76 -0.82 2.40
C TRP A 194 4.21 -0.50 2.81
N TYR A 195 4.93 -1.53 3.24
CA TYR A 195 6.35 -1.44 3.55
C TYR A 195 7.17 -1.96 2.36
N ALA A 196 8.04 -1.12 1.82
CA ALA A 196 9.03 -1.49 0.82
C ALA A 196 10.41 -1.62 1.48
N GLY A 197 10.95 -2.83 1.50
CA GLY A 197 12.28 -3.15 2.07
C GLY A 197 13.37 -3.26 1.01
N GLY A 198 14.64 -3.24 1.45
CA GLY A 198 15.82 -3.41 0.59
C GLY A 198 16.64 -2.14 0.35
N MET A 199 16.22 -1.00 0.90
CA MET A 199 16.90 0.29 0.73
C MET A 199 17.89 0.57 1.87
N ASN A 200 18.95 1.32 1.53
CA ASN A 200 19.98 1.72 2.49
C ASN A 200 19.39 2.56 3.65
N PRO A 201 19.93 2.42 4.86
CA PRO A 201 19.49 3.23 5.99
C PRO A 201 19.79 4.72 5.77
N PRO A 202 18.88 5.63 6.17
CA PRO A 202 19.16 7.05 6.15
C PRO A 202 20.18 7.38 7.25
N GLU A 203 20.89 8.49 7.07
CA GLU A 203 22.02 8.87 7.92
C GLU A 203 21.68 8.97 9.41
N ASN A 204 20.48 9.43 9.75
CA ASN A 204 20.02 9.48 11.14
C ASN A 204 19.88 8.09 11.79
N ILE A 205 19.41 7.09 11.03
CA ILE A 205 19.33 5.70 11.51
C ILE A 205 20.73 5.10 11.61
N ARG A 206 21.61 5.38 10.64
CA ARG A 206 23.00 4.92 10.67
C ARG A 206 23.74 5.44 11.90
N ARG A 207 23.65 6.74 12.21
CA ARG A 207 24.20 7.36 13.42
C ARG A 207 23.62 6.76 14.70
N LEU A 208 22.32 6.52 14.74
CA LEU A 208 21.66 5.90 15.89
C LEU A 208 22.18 4.49 16.15
N ARG A 209 22.40 3.70 15.10
CA ARG A 209 22.93 2.32 15.19
C ARG A 209 24.41 2.31 15.55
N ASP A 210 25.20 3.24 15.04
CA ASP A 210 26.64 3.32 15.35
C ASP A 210 26.92 3.79 16.79
N GLY A 211 26.02 4.60 17.35
CA GLY A 211 26.11 5.09 18.73
C GLY A 211 25.93 4.01 19.82
N ARG A 212 25.59 2.76 19.46
CA ARG A 212 25.43 1.67 20.44
C ARG A 212 26.31 0.48 20.05
N ALA A 213 27.11 0.00 21.00
CA ALA A 213 28.08 -1.08 20.76
C ALA A 213 27.45 -2.35 20.14
N TRP A 214 26.24 -2.71 20.58
CA TRP A 214 25.52 -3.89 20.12
C TRP A 214 24.79 -3.72 18.76
N SER A 215 24.69 -2.51 18.21
CA SER A 215 24.07 -2.27 16.89
C SER A 215 25.04 -1.78 15.82
N ARG A 216 26.30 -1.52 16.18
CA ARG A 216 27.31 -1.00 15.25
C ARG A 216 27.57 -1.93 14.06
N GLU A 217 27.56 -3.24 14.28
CA GLU A 217 27.70 -4.25 13.23
C GLU A 217 26.61 -4.12 12.14
N TYR A 218 25.45 -3.61 12.53
CA TYR A 218 24.23 -3.55 11.71
C TYR A 218 23.94 -2.14 11.19
N LYS A 219 24.92 -1.24 11.26
CA LYS A 219 24.73 0.17 10.90
C LYS A 219 24.22 0.34 9.47
N ASP A 220 24.71 -0.50 8.55
CA ASP A 220 24.43 -0.46 7.12
C ASP A 220 23.30 -1.43 6.70
N ASP A 221 22.67 -2.14 7.66
CA ASP A 221 21.54 -3.04 7.37
C ASP A 221 20.41 -2.28 6.63
N PRO A 222 19.81 -2.87 5.59
CA PRO A 222 18.67 -2.28 4.91
C PRO A 222 17.52 -1.94 5.86
N THR A 223 16.71 -0.98 5.43
CA THR A 223 15.58 -0.48 6.22
C THR A 223 14.34 -0.36 5.36
N ASP A 224 13.21 -0.72 5.96
CA ASP A 224 11.92 -0.60 5.29
C ASP A 224 11.49 0.86 5.21
N ARG A 225 10.79 1.19 4.13
CA ARG A 225 10.16 2.48 3.88
C ARG A 225 8.66 2.29 3.78
N ILE A 226 7.91 3.19 4.40
CA ILE A 226 6.45 3.19 4.26
C ILE A 226 6.13 3.95 2.99
N MET A 227 5.59 3.24 2.02
CA MET A 227 5.09 3.78 0.76
C MET A 227 3.59 3.98 0.89
N VAL A 228 3.09 5.10 0.39
CA VAL A 228 1.66 5.41 0.34
C VAL A 228 1.32 5.79 -1.08
N PHE A 229 0.43 5.02 -1.71
CA PHE A 229 -0.18 5.39 -2.98
C PHE A 229 -1.44 6.20 -2.74
N LEU A 230 -1.57 7.33 -3.44
CA LEU A 230 -2.78 8.14 -3.52
C LEU A 230 -3.23 8.17 -4.97
N GLY A 231 -4.46 7.72 -5.20
CA GLY A 231 -5.10 7.76 -6.52
C GLY A 231 -6.49 8.35 -6.43
N SER A 232 -6.85 9.09 -7.47
CA SER A 232 -8.19 9.65 -7.68
C SER A 232 -8.56 9.49 -9.15
N PRO A 233 -8.69 8.24 -9.63
CA PRO A 233 -8.97 7.99 -11.04
C PRO A 233 -10.33 8.59 -11.43
N ILE A 234 -10.47 9.00 -12.69
CA ILE A 234 -11.74 9.57 -13.22
C ILE A 234 -12.93 8.62 -12.96
N LEU A 235 -12.71 7.32 -13.13
CA LEU A 235 -13.74 6.29 -13.07
C LEU A 235 -13.14 4.96 -12.61
N THR A 236 -13.86 4.27 -11.72
CA THR A 236 -13.58 2.87 -11.40
C THR A 236 -14.82 2.02 -11.54
N LEU A 237 -14.63 0.82 -12.08
CA LEU A 237 -15.67 -0.20 -12.17
C LEU A 237 -15.37 -1.30 -11.15
N ARG A 238 -16.32 -1.55 -10.24
CA ARG A 238 -16.22 -2.59 -9.21
C ARG A 238 -17.25 -3.67 -9.47
N SER A 239 -16.80 -4.92 -9.47
CA SER A 239 -17.63 -6.10 -9.57
C SER A 239 -17.61 -6.88 -8.24
N VAL A 240 -18.66 -7.68 -8.01
CA VAL A 240 -18.71 -8.61 -6.87
C VAL A 240 -17.73 -9.77 -7.08
N GLN A 241 -17.61 -10.24 -8.32
CA GLN A 241 -16.73 -11.34 -8.68
C GLN A 241 -15.34 -10.83 -9.09
N PRO A 242 -14.25 -11.45 -8.62
CA PRO A 242 -12.91 -11.12 -9.06
C PRO A 242 -12.68 -11.54 -10.51
N LEU A 243 -11.81 -10.82 -11.21
CA LEU A 243 -11.39 -11.19 -12.56
C LEU A 243 -10.55 -12.49 -12.55
N PRO A 244 -10.59 -13.26 -13.64
CA PRO A 244 -9.75 -14.45 -13.78
C PRO A 244 -8.26 -14.06 -13.78
N MET A 245 -7.44 -15.00 -13.31
CA MET A 245 -5.99 -14.83 -13.28
C MET A 245 -5.43 -14.79 -14.71
N VAL A 246 -4.63 -13.77 -15.00
CA VAL A 246 -4.07 -13.52 -16.35
C VAL A 246 -2.88 -14.43 -16.64
N MET A 247 -2.11 -14.82 -15.63
CA MET A 247 -0.88 -15.61 -15.74
C MET A 247 -0.89 -16.73 -14.71
N SER A 248 -0.47 -17.94 -15.08
CA SER A 248 -0.45 -19.07 -14.14
C SER A 248 0.57 -18.88 -13.01
N ASN A 249 0.31 -19.48 -11.84
CA ASN A 249 1.25 -19.43 -10.71
C ASN A 249 2.64 -20.01 -11.07
N SER A 250 2.69 -21.04 -11.92
CA SER A 250 3.94 -21.66 -12.35
C SER A 250 4.83 -20.71 -13.15
N GLU A 251 4.24 -19.82 -13.96
CA GLU A 251 4.98 -18.79 -14.70
C GLU A 251 5.50 -17.69 -13.77
N LEU A 252 4.74 -17.35 -12.72
CA LEU A 252 5.17 -16.36 -11.71
C LEU A 252 6.36 -16.85 -10.88
N GLU A 253 6.45 -18.16 -10.63
CA GLU A 253 7.56 -18.78 -9.89
C GLU A 253 8.81 -19.00 -10.75
N SER A 254 8.73 -18.76 -12.06
CA SER A 254 9.87 -18.94 -12.95
C SER A 254 10.99 -17.93 -12.66
N SER A 255 12.23 -18.42 -12.58
CA SER A 255 13.41 -17.63 -12.20
C SER A 255 13.88 -16.65 -13.28
N SER A 256 13.13 -16.50 -14.37
CA SER A 256 13.46 -15.63 -15.51
C SER A 256 13.05 -14.17 -15.28
N LEU A 257 12.21 -13.90 -14.28
CA LEU A 257 11.70 -12.57 -13.97
C LEU A 257 12.70 -11.82 -13.08
N GLU A 258 13.66 -11.13 -13.69
CA GLU A 258 14.56 -10.24 -12.96
C GLU A 258 13.82 -9.00 -12.46
N LEU A 259 13.95 -8.73 -11.16
CA LEU A 259 13.42 -7.52 -10.52
C LEU A 259 14.56 -6.52 -10.27
N PRO A 260 14.41 -5.25 -10.66
CA PRO A 260 15.44 -4.25 -10.39
C PRO A 260 15.59 -4.02 -8.88
N GLU A 261 16.85 -3.96 -8.44
CA GLU A 261 17.18 -3.56 -7.07
C GLU A 261 17.36 -2.04 -6.98
N TRP A 262 16.70 -1.42 -5.99
CA TRP A 262 16.88 -0.02 -5.67
C TRP A 262 17.38 0.17 -4.24
N LYS A 263 18.63 0.65 -4.11
CA LYS A 263 19.28 0.80 -2.80
C LYS A 263 19.22 2.22 -2.24
N PHE A 264 18.92 3.21 -3.07
CA PHE A 264 18.94 4.62 -2.69
C PHE A 264 17.65 5.05 -1.97
N ASP A 265 17.69 6.20 -1.30
CA ASP A 265 16.49 6.81 -0.74
C ASP A 265 15.57 7.28 -1.89
N PRO A 266 14.26 7.00 -1.87
CA PRO A 266 13.33 7.42 -2.91
C PRO A 266 13.35 8.93 -3.20
N ARG A 267 13.74 9.76 -2.22
CA ARG A 267 13.89 11.21 -2.43
C ARG A 267 14.93 11.57 -3.48
N VAL A 268 15.87 10.67 -3.81
CA VAL A 268 16.88 10.91 -4.85
C VAL A 268 16.25 11.07 -6.23
N VAL A 269 15.16 10.36 -6.51
CA VAL A 269 14.41 10.52 -7.77
C VAL A 269 13.35 11.60 -7.71
N GLY A 270 13.15 12.24 -6.55
CA GLY A 270 12.15 13.29 -6.36
C GLY A 270 10.88 12.86 -5.64
N THR A 271 10.79 11.62 -5.13
CA THR A 271 9.63 11.16 -4.36
C THR A 271 9.40 12.05 -3.14
N GLN A 272 8.19 12.59 -3.02
CA GLN A 272 7.81 13.46 -1.91
C GLN A 272 7.63 12.66 -0.62
N THR A 273 7.78 13.33 0.53
CA THR A 273 7.56 12.69 1.83
C THR A 273 6.62 13.51 2.69
N GLU A 274 5.64 12.85 3.28
CA GLU A 274 4.78 13.42 4.31
C GLU A 274 5.18 12.93 5.70
N GLN A 275 4.99 13.79 6.69
CA GLN A 275 5.12 13.43 8.10
C GLN A 275 3.74 13.25 8.71
N ASN A 276 3.67 12.46 9.78
CA ASN A 276 2.46 12.30 10.59
C ASN A 276 1.24 11.71 9.85
N ARG A 277 1.48 10.94 8.78
CA ARG A 277 0.40 10.28 8.03
C ARG A 277 0.01 8.96 8.67
N ARG A 278 -1.29 8.67 8.77
CA ARG A 278 -1.79 7.38 9.23
C ARG A 278 -1.73 6.36 8.08
N ILE A 279 -1.52 5.10 8.43
CA ILE A 279 -1.63 3.97 7.50
C ILE A 279 -3.11 3.84 7.14
N VAL A 280 -3.44 4.00 5.86
CA VAL A 280 -4.80 3.95 5.35
C VAL A 280 -4.81 3.08 4.09
N ASN A 281 -5.82 2.20 4.00
CA ASN A 281 -6.10 1.36 2.85
C ASN A 281 -7.58 1.52 2.50
N VAL A 282 -7.89 2.16 1.38
CA VAL A 282 -9.26 2.45 0.93
C VAL A 282 -9.34 2.14 -0.57
N PRO A 283 -10.22 1.23 -1.00
CA PRO A 283 -10.34 0.85 -2.41
C PRO A 283 -11.33 1.72 -3.21
N GLY A 284 -11.67 2.92 -2.73
CA GLY A 284 -12.67 3.82 -3.34
C GLY A 284 -13.89 4.07 -2.46
N THR A 285 -14.60 3.02 -2.06
CA THR A 285 -15.72 3.13 -1.11
C THR A 285 -15.47 2.28 0.14
N VAL A 286 -15.94 2.77 1.28
CA VAL A 286 -16.04 1.95 2.47
C VAL A 286 -17.30 1.11 2.28
N LEU A 287 -17.15 -0.20 2.10
CA LEU A 287 -18.29 -1.12 2.13
C LEU A 287 -19.03 -0.86 3.44
N LYS A 288 -20.24 -0.30 3.35
CA LYS A 288 -21.20 -0.39 4.45
C LYS A 288 -21.56 -1.87 4.53
N THR A 289 -20.86 -2.62 5.38
CA THR A 289 -21.30 -3.94 5.80
C THR A 289 -22.69 -3.76 6.43
N MET A 290 -23.71 -4.32 5.78
CA MET A 290 -25.01 -4.58 6.42
C MET A 290 -24.86 -5.60 7.53
#